data_AF-A0A248YP92-F1
#
_entry.id   AF-A0A248YP92-F1
#
_cell.length_a   1.000
_cell.length_b   1.000
_cell.length_c   1.000
_cell.angle_alpha   90.00
_cell.angle_beta   90.00
_cell.angle_gamma   90.00
#
_symmetry.space_group_name_H-M   'P 1'
#
loop_
_entity.id
_entity.type
_entity.pdbx_description
1 polymer ?
#
loop_
_entity_poly.entity_id
_entity_poly.type
_entity_poly.pdbx_seq_one_letter_code
_entity_poly.pdbx_strand_id
1 'polypeptide(L)'
;MDRAVRVAVTVSLDDTATRWWTDRVRPARSQAERPRLVLVRSQGRLRGAVVLARRQGWRNGAGSAATVSFDLDPAELADGLLAVELAGPAVPLPDWAAGRLSRNGVLGLRIDRVTVRPATGAAPAGPVPEAHSALVVVPAGRTAEGLRLRAYRVPPAPPPPRTPGNRWTRQKPARAVFKVSRLARRVAGRAGAAVTPPAARPGRLGGHAVDLATGAAVPVTLRRTGADRYDVRLAAAAAGPVLLGLVDPAGVRRERSARQPAWRPVGGWE
;
A
#
# COMPACT_ATOMS: atom_id res chain seq x y z
N MET A 1 -27.82 7.15 20.47
CA MET A 1 -27.24 5.89 19.95
C MET A 1 -26.33 5.41 21.07
N ASP A 2 -26.80 4.54 21.96
CA ASP A 2 -26.20 4.42 23.31
C ASP A 2 -25.13 3.32 23.38
N ARG A 3 -24.67 2.86 22.22
CA ARG A 3 -23.75 1.73 22.09
C ARG A 3 -22.66 2.04 21.09
N ALA A 4 -21.43 1.66 21.42
CA ALA A 4 -20.29 1.76 20.53
C ALA A 4 -20.57 1.05 19.20
N VAL A 5 -20.04 1.60 18.11
CA VAL A 5 -20.21 1.05 16.76
C VAL A 5 -18.86 0.69 16.16
N ARG A 6 -18.83 -0.40 15.41
CA ARG A 6 -17.69 -0.81 14.59
C ARG A 6 -17.90 -0.32 13.16
N VAL A 7 -16.98 0.50 12.71
CA VAL A 7 -16.93 1.02 11.35
C VAL A 7 -15.89 0.23 10.55
N ALA A 8 -16.22 -0.19 9.34
CA ALA A 8 -15.24 -0.72 8.39
C ALA A 8 -15.31 0.08 7.08
N VAL A 9 -14.17 0.62 6.67
CA VAL A 9 -14.01 1.47 5.48
C VAL A 9 -13.15 0.73 4.47
N THR A 10 -13.74 0.36 3.33
CA THR A 10 -13.02 -0.22 2.20
C THR A 10 -12.61 0.89 1.23
N VAL A 11 -11.31 0.99 0.98
CA VAL A 11 -10.70 1.98 0.08
C VAL A 11 -9.98 1.25 -1.04
N SER A 12 -10.11 1.74 -2.26
CA SER A 12 -9.36 1.21 -3.40
C SER A 12 -8.74 2.29 -4.30
N LEU A 13 -7.82 1.86 -5.15
CA LEU A 13 -7.30 2.65 -6.26
C LEU A 13 -8.37 2.80 -7.34
N ASP A 14 -8.73 4.04 -7.68
CA ASP A 14 -9.53 4.36 -8.86
C ASP A 14 -8.62 4.62 -10.06
N ASP A 15 -8.62 3.66 -11.00
CA ASP A 15 -7.89 3.75 -12.26
C ASP A 15 -8.32 4.96 -13.10
N THR A 16 -9.58 5.39 -13.01
CA THR A 16 -10.11 6.53 -13.79
C THR A 16 -9.57 7.85 -13.28
N ALA A 17 -9.73 8.14 -11.99
CA ALA A 17 -9.16 9.33 -11.39
C ALA A 17 -7.63 9.34 -11.43
N THR A 18 -6.98 8.17 -11.26
CA THR A 18 -5.52 8.04 -11.40
C THR A 18 -5.06 8.42 -12.81
N ARG A 19 -5.79 7.99 -13.85
CA ARG A 19 -5.52 8.37 -15.24
C ARG A 19 -5.72 9.87 -15.47
N TRP A 20 -6.86 10.41 -15.02
CA TRP A 20 -7.19 11.84 -15.17
C TRP A 20 -6.12 12.75 -14.54
N TRP A 21 -5.61 12.37 -13.37
CA TRP A 21 -4.55 13.09 -12.67
C TRP A 21 -3.21 12.97 -13.39
N THR A 22 -2.86 11.75 -13.81
CA THR A 22 -1.61 11.47 -14.52
C THR A 22 -1.48 12.26 -15.81
N ASP A 23 -2.59 12.47 -16.53
CA ASP A 23 -2.60 13.24 -17.77
C ASP A 23 -2.30 14.75 -17.53
N ARG A 24 -2.55 15.27 -16.31
CA ARG A 24 -2.29 16.66 -15.91
C ARG A 24 -0.89 16.87 -15.35
N VAL A 25 -0.45 16.02 -14.42
CA VAL A 25 0.86 16.17 -13.76
C VAL A 25 2.01 15.55 -14.56
N ARG A 26 1.69 14.72 -15.55
CA ARG A 26 2.61 14.16 -16.55
C ARG A 26 3.96 13.67 -15.98
N PRO A 27 3.98 12.67 -15.07
CA PRO A 27 5.24 12.04 -14.66
C PRO A 27 6.07 11.50 -15.85
N ALA A 28 7.30 11.04 -15.65
CA ALA A 28 8.03 10.41 -16.76
C ALA A 28 7.30 9.14 -17.22
N ARG A 29 7.20 8.90 -18.54
CA ARG A 29 6.47 7.72 -19.09
C ARG A 29 7.08 6.37 -18.68
N SER A 30 8.35 6.38 -18.28
CA SER A 30 9.11 5.22 -17.80
C SER A 30 9.03 5.05 -16.28
N GLN A 31 8.43 6.00 -15.55
CA GLN A 31 8.34 5.93 -14.10
C GLN A 31 7.23 4.96 -13.69
N ALA A 32 7.60 3.96 -12.90
CA ALA A 32 6.64 3.06 -12.26
C ALA A 32 5.70 3.85 -11.34
N GLU A 33 4.43 3.44 -11.30
CA GLU A 33 3.49 3.97 -10.31
C GLU A 33 3.94 3.57 -8.89
N ARG A 34 4.03 4.55 -7.99
CA ARG A 34 4.45 4.32 -6.61
C ARG A 34 3.26 3.93 -5.72
N PRO A 35 3.45 3.06 -4.72
CA PRO A 35 2.45 2.80 -3.69
C PRO A 35 1.94 4.08 -3.02
N ARG A 36 0.69 4.06 -2.57
CA ARG A 36 0.03 5.18 -1.90
C ARG A 36 -0.19 4.81 -0.44
N LEU A 37 0.40 5.59 0.44
CA LEU A 37 0.09 5.55 1.86
C LEU A 37 -1.09 6.49 2.11
N VAL A 38 -2.12 5.97 2.76
CA VAL A 38 -3.38 6.67 3.02
C VAL A 38 -3.73 6.45 4.48
N LEU A 39 -4.00 7.54 5.17
CA LEU A 39 -4.54 7.55 6.52
C LEU A 39 -6.07 7.56 6.43
N VAL A 40 -6.72 6.73 7.23
CA VAL A 40 -8.17 6.76 7.43
C VAL A 40 -8.42 7.47 8.75
N ARG A 41 -9.14 8.59 8.68
CA ARG A 41 -9.56 9.36 9.85
C ARG A 41 -11.09 9.30 9.99
N SER A 42 -11.55 9.49 11.21
CA SER A 42 -12.95 9.71 11.51
C SER A 42 -13.06 10.73 12.62
N GLN A 43 -13.91 11.75 12.40
CA GLN A 43 -14.09 12.89 13.29
C GLN A 43 -12.76 13.59 13.57
N GLY A 44 -11.94 13.80 12.54
CA GLY A 44 -10.61 14.39 12.69
C GLY A 44 -9.58 13.51 13.40
N ARG A 45 -9.90 12.30 13.88
CA ARG A 45 -8.94 11.42 14.58
C ARG A 45 -8.42 10.32 13.66
N LEU A 46 -7.13 9.99 13.78
CA LEU A 46 -6.53 8.87 13.04
C LEU A 46 -7.08 7.53 13.55
N ARG A 47 -7.65 6.74 12.64
CA ARG A 47 -8.25 5.42 12.96
C ARG A 47 -7.46 4.25 12.38
N GLY A 48 -6.75 4.48 11.29
CA GLY A 48 -5.87 3.48 10.69
C GLY A 48 -5.15 4.01 9.46
N ALA A 49 -4.42 3.13 8.79
CA ALA A 49 -3.73 3.47 7.56
C ALA A 49 -3.62 2.25 6.64
N VAL A 50 -3.44 2.50 5.35
CA VAL A 50 -3.26 1.48 4.33
C VAL A 50 -2.19 1.89 3.33
N VAL A 51 -1.46 0.90 2.81
CA VAL A 51 -0.60 1.07 1.63
C VAL A 51 -1.25 0.35 0.47
N LEU A 52 -1.68 1.13 -0.53
CA LEU A 52 -2.29 0.62 -1.75
C LEU A 52 -1.27 0.65 -2.88
N ALA A 53 -1.04 -0.50 -3.51
CA ALA A 53 -0.09 -0.63 -4.61
C ALA A 53 -0.75 -1.41 -5.74
N ARG A 54 -0.70 -0.89 -6.97
CA ARG A 54 -1.35 -1.52 -8.11
C ARG A 54 -0.84 -2.94 -8.32
N ARG A 55 -1.77 -3.91 -8.37
CA ARG A 55 -1.45 -5.33 -8.51
C ARG A 55 -0.76 -5.61 -9.85
N GLN A 56 0.12 -6.60 -9.84
CA GLN A 56 0.93 -6.99 -11.00
C GLN A 56 0.56 -8.40 -11.48
N GLY A 57 0.44 -8.61 -12.79
CA GLY A 57 0.22 -9.94 -13.37
C GLY A 57 -0.50 -9.91 -14.73
N TRP A 58 -0.42 -11.02 -15.48
CA TRP A 58 -1.01 -11.18 -16.84
C TRP A 58 -2.51 -10.90 -16.85
N ARG A 59 -3.25 -11.30 -15.80
CA ARG A 59 -4.72 -11.24 -15.76
C ARG A 59 -5.31 -10.30 -14.69
N ASN A 60 -4.50 -9.82 -13.74
CA ASN A 60 -5.00 -9.21 -12.50
C ASN A 60 -4.46 -7.80 -12.25
N GLY A 61 -4.42 -6.94 -13.28
CA GLY A 61 -4.24 -5.50 -13.10
C GLY A 61 -5.47 -4.86 -12.45
N ALA A 62 -5.95 -5.45 -11.36
CA ALA A 62 -7.08 -5.00 -10.58
C ALA A 62 -6.61 -3.92 -9.60
N GLY A 63 -7.51 -3.00 -9.27
CA GLY A 63 -7.31 -2.03 -8.19
C GLY A 63 -6.87 -2.75 -6.92
N SER A 64 -5.92 -2.16 -6.19
CA SER A 64 -5.63 -2.58 -4.83
C SER A 64 -6.70 -1.98 -3.93
N ALA A 65 -7.33 -2.83 -3.11
CA ALA A 65 -8.30 -2.44 -2.12
C ALA A 65 -7.84 -2.91 -0.74
N ALA A 66 -8.17 -2.16 0.29
CA ALA A 66 -7.92 -2.52 1.68
C ALA A 66 -9.08 -2.02 2.55
N THR A 67 -9.33 -2.74 3.64
CA THR A 67 -10.35 -2.37 4.62
C THR A 67 -9.68 -1.96 5.92
N VAL A 68 -10.04 -0.79 6.43
CA VAL A 68 -9.67 -0.34 7.77
C VAL A 68 -10.90 -0.47 8.66
N SER A 69 -10.74 -1.14 9.79
CA SER A 69 -11.80 -1.30 10.79
C SER A 69 -11.39 -0.61 12.09
N PHE A 70 -12.32 0.09 12.71
CA PHE A 70 -12.14 0.76 14.00
C PHE A 70 -13.47 0.85 14.74
N ASP A 71 -13.40 1.01 16.06
CA ASP A 71 -14.56 1.27 16.89
C ASP A 71 -14.69 2.78 17.15
N LEU A 72 -15.94 3.23 17.26
CA LEU A 72 -16.32 4.57 17.68
C LEU A 72 -17.19 4.47 18.92
N ASP A 73 -16.85 5.26 19.93
CA ASP A 73 -17.71 5.42 21.10
C ASP A 73 -18.95 6.25 20.75
N PRO A 74 -20.08 6.05 21.45
CA PRO A 74 -21.30 6.84 21.26
C PRO A 74 -21.06 8.35 21.24
N ALA A 75 -20.20 8.83 22.14
CA ALA A 75 -19.86 10.24 22.29
C ALA A 75 -19.08 10.82 21.10
N GLU A 76 -18.48 9.98 20.26
CA GLU A 76 -17.75 10.43 19.07
C GLU A 76 -18.67 10.68 17.86
N LEU A 77 -19.93 10.20 17.90
CA LEU A 77 -20.91 10.42 16.84
C LEU A 77 -21.68 11.72 17.10
N ALA A 78 -21.13 12.84 16.66
CA ALA A 78 -21.81 14.14 16.71
C ALA A 78 -23.15 14.05 15.97
N ASP A 79 -24.26 14.19 16.70
CA ASP A 79 -25.64 14.10 16.19
C ASP A 79 -25.94 12.81 15.39
N GLY A 80 -25.24 11.71 15.70
CA GLY A 80 -25.38 10.45 14.96
C GLY A 80 -24.73 10.45 13.57
N LEU A 81 -23.99 11.50 13.21
CA LEU A 81 -23.28 11.60 11.94
C LEU A 81 -21.92 10.93 12.00
N LEU A 82 -21.62 10.15 10.94
CA LEU A 82 -20.31 9.55 10.73
C LEU A 82 -19.55 10.32 9.64
N ALA A 83 -18.47 11.00 10.03
CA ALA A 83 -17.49 11.54 9.10
C ALA A 83 -16.33 10.55 8.92
N VAL A 84 -16.00 10.23 7.66
CA VAL A 84 -14.83 9.42 7.28
C VAL A 84 -13.99 10.23 6.29
N GLU A 85 -12.70 10.34 6.57
CA GLU A 85 -11.77 11.13 5.77
C GLU A 85 -10.60 10.26 5.31
N LEU A 86 -10.14 10.48 4.08
CA LEU A 86 -8.89 9.93 3.56
C LEU A 86 -7.84 11.04 3.51
N ALA A 87 -6.74 10.84 4.22
CA ALA A 87 -5.67 11.83 4.32
C ALA A 87 -4.30 11.26 3.91
N GLY A 88 -3.38 12.14 3.53
CA GLY A 88 -1.97 11.79 3.47
C GLY A 88 -1.35 11.71 4.87
N PRO A 89 -0.08 11.31 4.99
CA PRO A 89 0.66 11.36 6.26
C PRO A 89 0.62 12.77 6.86
N ALA A 90 0.22 12.89 8.12
CA ALA A 90 0.24 14.17 8.84
C ALA A 90 1.65 14.53 9.35
N VAL A 91 2.53 13.53 9.40
CA VAL A 91 3.91 13.64 9.86
C VAL A 91 4.88 13.46 8.68
N PRO A 92 6.06 14.11 8.70
CA PRO A 92 7.11 13.83 7.74
C PRO A 92 7.49 12.35 7.77
N LEU A 93 7.59 11.74 6.59
CA LEU A 93 8.04 10.36 6.48
C LEU A 93 9.56 10.30 6.49
N PRO A 94 10.16 9.29 7.14
CA PRO A 94 11.61 9.10 7.12
C PRO A 94 12.11 8.79 5.71
N ASP A 95 13.40 9.06 5.45
CA ASP A 95 14.02 8.96 4.12
C ASP A 95 13.85 7.58 3.46
N TRP A 96 13.89 6.52 4.27
CA TRP A 96 13.70 5.14 3.79
C TRP A 96 12.28 4.91 3.20
N ALA A 97 11.30 5.73 3.56
CA ALA A 97 9.91 5.65 3.11
C ALA A 97 9.54 6.73 2.09
N ALA A 98 9.99 7.98 2.31
CA ALA A 98 9.56 9.16 1.55
C ALA A 98 9.80 9.01 0.03
N GLY A 99 10.93 8.41 -0.35
CA GLY A 99 11.29 8.17 -1.75
C GLY A 99 10.52 7.03 -2.45
N ARG A 100 9.77 6.23 -1.70
CA ARG A 100 9.14 4.97 -2.16
C ARG A 100 7.63 5.07 -2.28
N LEU A 101 7.04 6.15 -1.77
CA LEU A 101 5.61 6.43 -1.81
C LEU A 101 5.28 7.50 -2.85
N SER A 102 4.02 7.51 -3.28
CA SER A 102 3.46 8.64 -4.03
C SER A 102 3.42 9.86 -3.13
N ARG A 103 3.89 11.02 -3.63
CA ARG A 103 3.80 12.30 -2.92
C ARG A 103 2.35 12.72 -2.64
N ASN A 104 1.43 12.33 -3.53
CA ASN A 104 0.01 12.65 -3.40
C ASN A 104 -0.78 11.36 -3.16
N GLY A 105 -0.63 10.77 -1.97
CA GLY A 105 -1.21 9.47 -1.61
C GLY A 105 -2.71 9.37 -1.88
N VAL A 106 -3.47 10.41 -1.55
CA VAL A 106 -4.95 10.44 -1.60
C VAL A 106 -5.57 10.53 -3.00
N LEU A 107 -4.80 10.93 -4.01
CA LEU A 107 -5.37 11.15 -5.34
C LEU A 107 -5.70 9.84 -6.04
N GLY A 108 -6.78 9.77 -6.81
CA GLY A 108 -7.11 8.53 -7.51
C GLY A 108 -7.46 7.37 -6.58
N LEU A 109 -8.04 7.69 -5.43
CA LEU A 109 -8.63 6.74 -4.50
C LEU A 109 -10.15 6.85 -4.54
N ARG A 110 -10.81 5.78 -4.11
CA ARG A 110 -12.25 5.73 -3.90
C ARG A 110 -12.56 5.01 -2.59
N ILE A 111 -13.53 5.51 -1.83
CA ILE A 111 -14.18 4.75 -0.77
C ILE A 111 -15.22 3.87 -1.46
N ASP A 112 -15.00 2.56 -1.45
CA ASP A 112 -15.91 1.60 -2.09
C ASP A 112 -17.11 1.30 -1.20
N ARG A 113 -16.87 1.19 0.11
CA ARG A 113 -17.88 0.78 1.08
C ARG A 113 -17.55 1.29 2.46
N VAL A 114 -18.57 1.75 3.17
CA VAL A 114 -18.54 1.97 4.62
C VAL A 114 -19.60 1.08 5.23
N THR A 115 -19.22 0.24 6.20
CA THR A 115 -20.19 -0.51 7.01
C THR A 115 -20.12 -0.04 8.45
N VAL A 116 -21.29 0.04 9.08
CA VAL A 116 -21.44 0.39 10.50
C VAL A 116 -22.28 -0.70 11.12
N ARG A 117 -21.82 -1.25 12.25
CA ARG A 117 -22.54 -2.27 13.02
C ARG A 117 -22.31 -2.06 14.51
N PRO A 118 -23.19 -2.56 15.40
CA PRO A 118 -22.92 -2.55 16.83
C PRO A 118 -21.56 -3.19 17.12
N ALA A 119 -20.76 -2.56 17.98
CA ALA A 119 -19.55 -3.18 18.50
C ALA A 119 -19.93 -4.26 19.53
N THR A 120 -19.29 -5.42 19.41
CA THR A 120 -19.39 -6.51 20.37
C THR A 120 -17.96 -6.91 20.71
N GLY A 121 -17.51 -6.56 21.92
CA GLY A 121 -16.12 -6.71 22.35
C GLY A 121 -15.13 -5.78 21.65
N ALA A 122 -13.85 -5.89 22.01
CA ALA A 122 -12.77 -5.08 21.45
C ALA A 122 -12.65 -5.26 19.92
N ALA A 123 -12.25 -4.19 19.22
CA ALA A 123 -11.91 -4.26 17.80
C ALA A 123 -10.81 -5.30 17.60
N PRO A 124 -11.04 -6.38 16.82
CA PRO A 124 -9.94 -7.22 16.42
C PRO A 124 -9.01 -6.35 15.58
N ALA A 125 -7.71 -6.40 15.88
CA ALA A 125 -6.73 -5.84 14.98
C ALA A 125 -6.92 -6.51 13.62
N GLY A 126 -7.38 -5.74 12.64
CA GLY A 126 -7.70 -6.25 11.31
C GLY A 126 -6.53 -7.03 10.71
N PRO A 127 -6.78 -7.94 9.76
CA PRO A 127 -5.71 -8.65 9.10
C PRO A 127 -4.76 -7.62 8.47
N VAL A 128 -3.45 -7.84 8.63
CA VAL A 128 -2.48 -7.08 7.85
C VAL A 128 -2.80 -7.34 6.38
N PRO A 129 -3.06 -6.32 5.54
CA PRO A 129 -3.40 -6.56 4.15
C PRO A 129 -2.19 -7.10 3.41
N GLU A 130 -2.42 -7.93 2.38
CA GLU A 130 -1.38 -8.26 1.42
C GLU A 130 -0.88 -6.98 0.75
N ALA A 131 0.41 -6.70 0.88
CA ALA A 131 1.04 -5.54 0.29
C ALA A 131 1.85 -5.95 -0.93
N HIS A 132 1.43 -5.49 -2.11
CA HIS A 132 2.17 -5.67 -3.36
C HIS A 132 3.36 -4.69 -3.50
N SER A 133 3.95 -4.32 -2.36
CA SER A 133 5.07 -3.42 -2.25
C SER A 133 5.93 -3.79 -1.04
N ALA A 134 7.12 -3.23 -0.96
CA ALA A 134 8.04 -3.48 0.14
C ALA A 134 7.64 -2.74 1.45
N LEU A 135 6.52 -2.03 1.40
CA LEU A 135 5.92 -1.30 2.49
C LEU A 135 4.61 -1.97 2.89
N VAL A 136 4.36 -2.10 4.18
CA VAL A 136 3.12 -2.64 4.75
C VAL A 136 2.72 -1.83 5.99
N VAL A 137 1.42 -1.75 6.27
CA VAL A 137 0.93 -1.11 7.50
C VAL A 137 0.51 -2.18 8.49
N VAL A 138 1.01 -2.04 9.72
CA VAL A 138 0.55 -2.78 10.88
C VAL A 138 -0.52 -1.93 11.59
N PRO A 139 -1.75 -2.44 11.80
CA PRO A 139 -2.79 -1.72 12.52
C PRO A 139 -2.37 -1.32 13.95
N ALA A 140 -2.92 -0.22 14.46
CA ALA A 140 -2.73 0.20 15.84
C ALA A 140 -3.22 -0.87 16.83
N GLY A 141 -2.65 -0.89 18.04
CA GLY A 141 -3.05 -1.84 19.09
C GLY A 141 -2.57 -3.29 18.90
N ARG A 142 -1.91 -3.61 17.77
CA ARG A 142 -1.15 -4.87 17.64
C ARG A 142 0.07 -4.83 18.55
N THR A 143 0.03 -5.59 19.63
CA THR A 143 1.21 -5.87 20.45
C THR A 143 2.13 -6.88 19.75
N ALA A 144 3.32 -7.04 20.32
CA ALA A 144 4.52 -7.71 19.81
C ALA A 144 4.41 -9.22 19.49
N GLU A 145 3.20 -9.75 19.29
CA GLU A 145 3.00 -11.12 18.83
C GLU A 145 3.36 -11.18 17.34
N GLY A 146 4.44 -11.91 17.04
CA GLY A 146 5.16 -11.86 15.77
C GLY A 146 4.25 -11.89 14.54
N LEU A 147 4.31 -10.83 13.74
CA LEU A 147 3.67 -10.78 12.44
C LEU A 147 4.46 -11.65 11.46
N ARG A 148 3.87 -12.75 11.02
CA ARG A 148 4.47 -13.62 10.01
C ARG A 148 4.24 -13.06 8.62
N LEU A 149 5.32 -12.62 7.98
CA LEU A 149 5.31 -12.08 6.64
C LEU A 149 6.14 -12.92 5.69
N ARG A 150 5.63 -13.07 4.47
CA ARG A 150 6.36 -13.65 3.35
C ARG A 150 6.82 -12.54 2.42
N ALA A 151 8.13 -12.44 2.23
CA ALA A 151 8.76 -11.51 1.29
C ALA A 151 8.90 -12.19 -0.08
N TYR A 152 8.11 -11.77 -1.06
CA TYR A 152 8.22 -12.29 -2.42
C TYR A 152 8.59 -11.18 -3.40
N ARG A 153 8.94 -11.55 -4.62
CA ARG A 153 9.37 -10.60 -5.66
C ARG A 153 8.27 -10.35 -6.66
N VAL A 154 7.88 -9.09 -6.79
CA VAL A 154 6.96 -8.62 -7.84
C VAL A 154 7.75 -7.81 -8.88
N PRO A 155 7.41 -7.85 -10.18
CA PRO A 155 7.94 -6.89 -11.15
C PRO A 155 7.79 -5.40 -10.71
N PRO A 156 8.29 -4.40 -11.46
CA PRO A 156 7.90 -3.01 -11.21
C PRO A 156 6.44 -2.79 -11.63
N ALA A 157 5.73 -1.89 -10.93
CA ALA A 157 4.39 -1.49 -11.32
C ALA A 157 4.44 -0.84 -12.72
N PRO A 158 3.44 -1.08 -13.60
CA PRO A 158 3.40 -0.41 -14.89
C PRO A 158 3.34 1.12 -14.68
N PRO A 159 3.83 1.91 -15.64
CA PRO A 159 3.62 3.34 -15.60
C PRO A 159 2.11 3.65 -15.56
N PRO A 160 1.71 4.75 -14.94
CA PRO A 160 0.31 5.09 -14.78
C PRO A 160 -0.38 5.22 -16.16
N PRO A 161 -1.66 4.86 -16.26
CA PRO A 161 -2.39 4.91 -17.52
C PRO A 161 -2.47 6.36 -18.02
N ARG A 162 -2.32 6.55 -19.34
CA ARG A 162 -2.44 7.86 -19.99
C ARG A 162 -3.43 7.83 -21.14
N THR A 163 -4.10 8.95 -21.33
CA THR A 163 -4.92 9.16 -22.53
C THR A 163 -4.01 9.43 -23.74
N PRO A 164 -4.32 8.85 -24.90
CA PRO A 164 -3.63 9.22 -26.13
C PRO A 164 -3.81 10.71 -26.43
N GLY A 165 -2.69 11.43 -26.54
CA GLY A 165 -2.68 12.89 -26.55
C GLY A 165 -2.86 13.55 -27.92
N ASN A 166 -2.67 12.83 -29.03
CA ASN A 166 -2.76 13.43 -30.37
C ASN A 166 -3.96 12.88 -31.17
N ARG A 167 -4.46 13.66 -32.15
CA ARG A 167 -5.64 13.33 -32.98
C ARG A 167 -5.47 11.99 -33.71
N TRP A 168 -4.26 11.69 -34.14
CA TRP A 168 -3.88 10.46 -34.85
C TRP A 168 -4.03 9.21 -33.96
N THR A 169 -3.58 9.29 -32.71
CA THR A 169 -3.68 8.21 -31.71
C THR A 169 -5.13 7.91 -31.28
N ARG A 170 -6.10 8.78 -31.60
CA ARG A 170 -7.53 8.57 -31.30
C ARG A 170 -8.26 7.76 -32.38
N GLN A 171 -7.70 7.65 -33.59
CA GLN A 171 -8.28 6.89 -34.71
C GLN A 171 -8.27 5.38 -34.42
N LYS A 172 -9.32 4.65 -34.88
CA LYS A 172 -9.50 3.20 -34.65
C LYS A 172 -8.25 2.34 -34.99
N PRO A 173 -7.55 2.51 -36.12
CA PRO A 173 -6.36 1.70 -36.42
C PRO A 173 -5.22 1.96 -35.43
N ALA A 174 -4.99 3.21 -35.04
CA ALA A 174 -3.96 3.57 -34.07
C ALA A 174 -4.24 2.94 -32.69
N ARG A 175 -5.50 2.81 -32.26
CA ARG A 175 -5.84 2.15 -30.98
C ARG A 175 -5.40 0.68 -30.93
N ALA A 176 -5.48 -0.04 -32.05
CA ALA A 176 -5.01 -1.42 -32.14
C ALA A 176 -3.48 -1.47 -31.98
N VAL A 177 -2.75 -0.59 -32.67
CA VAL A 177 -1.30 -0.45 -32.52
C VAL A 177 -0.89 -0.04 -31.10
N PHE A 178 -1.65 0.83 -30.43
CA PHE A 178 -1.41 1.19 -29.02
C PHE A 178 -1.69 0.02 -28.07
N LYS A 179 -2.70 -0.81 -28.34
CA LYS A 179 -2.93 -2.05 -27.57
C LYS A 179 -1.77 -3.04 -27.76
N VAL A 180 -1.33 -3.25 -29.00
CA VAL A 180 -0.20 -4.15 -29.32
C VAL A 180 1.10 -3.64 -28.71
N SER A 181 1.42 -2.36 -28.85
CA SER A 181 2.63 -1.78 -28.23
C SER A 181 2.58 -1.79 -26.70
N ARG A 182 1.40 -1.62 -26.08
CA ARG A 182 1.21 -1.79 -24.63
C ARG A 182 1.46 -3.24 -24.21
N LEU A 183 1.02 -4.22 -25.01
CA LEU A 183 1.32 -5.63 -24.79
C LEU A 183 2.82 -5.91 -24.96
N ALA A 184 3.44 -5.43 -26.05
CA ALA A 184 4.86 -5.58 -26.32
C ALA A 184 5.73 -4.98 -25.21
N ARG A 185 5.39 -3.79 -24.69
CA ARG A 185 6.09 -3.21 -23.53
C ARG A 185 5.91 -4.02 -22.25
N ARG A 186 4.71 -4.59 -22.03
CA ARG A 186 4.47 -5.51 -20.90
C ARG A 186 5.31 -6.78 -21.04
N VAL A 187 5.53 -7.27 -22.26
CA VAL A 187 6.38 -8.44 -22.55
C VAL A 187 7.86 -8.10 -22.41
N ALA A 188 8.33 -6.98 -22.97
CA ALA A 188 9.71 -6.52 -22.88
C ALA A 188 10.14 -6.20 -21.44
N GLY A 189 9.28 -5.53 -20.66
CA GLY A 189 9.51 -5.31 -19.23
C GLY A 189 9.63 -6.62 -18.43
N ARG A 190 8.93 -7.69 -18.85
CA ARG A 190 9.09 -9.03 -18.27
C ARG A 190 10.39 -9.71 -18.71
N ALA A 191 10.74 -9.64 -20.00
CA ALA A 191 11.97 -10.23 -20.51
C ALA A 191 13.20 -9.62 -19.80
N GLY A 192 13.23 -8.29 -19.66
CA GLY A 192 14.28 -7.62 -18.86
C GLY A 192 14.28 -8.05 -17.38
N ALA A 193 13.12 -8.20 -16.75
CA ALA A 193 13.01 -8.64 -15.35
C ALA A 193 13.24 -10.16 -15.13
N ALA A 194 13.23 -10.96 -16.19
CA ALA A 194 13.56 -12.38 -16.18
C ALA A 194 15.05 -12.62 -16.41
N VAL A 195 15.68 -11.83 -17.28
CA VAL A 195 17.10 -11.91 -17.63
C VAL A 195 18.00 -11.23 -16.59
N THR A 196 17.49 -10.26 -15.82
CA THR A 196 18.27 -9.63 -14.75
C THR A 196 18.43 -10.60 -13.57
N PRO A 197 19.65 -11.05 -13.24
CA PRO A 197 19.85 -11.93 -12.09
C PRO A 197 19.41 -11.23 -10.80
N PRO A 198 18.89 -11.98 -9.82
CA PRO A 198 18.42 -11.41 -8.57
C PRO A 198 19.59 -10.80 -7.77
N ALA A 199 19.85 -9.51 -7.93
CA ALA A 199 20.98 -8.82 -7.29
C ALA A 199 20.97 -8.87 -5.74
N ALA A 200 19.81 -9.07 -5.10
CA ALA A 200 19.73 -9.24 -3.65
C ALA A 200 19.68 -10.72 -3.28
N ARG A 201 20.65 -11.22 -2.51
CA ARG A 201 20.44 -12.49 -1.79
C ARG A 201 19.36 -12.24 -0.73
N PRO A 202 18.27 -13.03 -0.64
CA PRO A 202 17.20 -12.88 0.36
C PRO A 202 17.63 -13.00 1.83
N GLY A 203 18.92 -12.95 2.15
CA GLY A 203 19.46 -13.35 3.45
C GLY A 203 19.79 -12.23 4.42
N ARG A 204 19.59 -10.95 4.08
CA ARG A 204 20.04 -9.85 4.94
C ARG A 204 19.12 -8.63 4.96
N LEU A 205 17.83 -8.78 4.65
CA LEU A 205 16.91 -7.64 4.66
C LEU A 205 16.78 -7.03 6.06
N GLY A 206 17.01 -5.72 6.15
CA GLY A 206 16.73 -4.92 7.34
C GLY A 206 15.27 -4.47 7.36
N GLY A 207 14.77 -4.16 8.55
CA GLY A 207 13.43 -3.62 8.78
C GLY A 207 13.51 -2.24 9.38
N HIS A 208 12.70 -1.32 8.86
CA HIS A 208 12.45 -0.03 9.50
C HIS A 208 10.96 0.11 9.74
N ALA A 209 10.61 0.72 10.86
CA ALA A 209 9.23 1.02 11.19
C ALA A 209 9.10 2.46 11.70
N VAL A 210 7.97 3.09 11.39
CA VAL A 210 7.60 4.43 11.85
C VAL A 210 6.13 4.45 12.27
N ASP A 211 5.85 5.04 13.42
CA ASP A 211 4.49 5.31 13.87
C ASP A 211 3.91 6.47 13.05
N LEU A 212 2.80 6.24 12.37
CA LEU A 212 2.19 7.24 11.48
C LEU A 212 1.40 8.32 12.24
N ALA A 213 1.12 8.12 13.53
CA ALA A 213 0.53 9.15 14.38
C ALA A 213 1.58 10.19 14.83
N THR A 214 2.78 9.73 15.18
CA THR A 214 3.81 10.57 15.82
C THR A 214 5.02 10.87 14.94
N GLY A 215 5.26 10.06 13.89
CA GLY A 215 6.47 10.09 13.08
C GLY A 215 7.68 9.45 13.77
N ALA A 216 7.52 8.93 14.98
CA ALA A 216 8.61 8.32 15.75
C ALA A 216 9.03 6.98 15.13
N ALA A 217 10.35 6.72 15.13
CA ALA A 217 10.88 5.42 14.75
C ALA A 217 10.42 4.36 15.77
N VAL A 218 9.92 3.23 15.26
CA VAL A 218 9.53 2.08 16.09
C VAL A 218 10.60 1.01 15.91
N PRO A 219 11.29 0.57 16.98
CA PRO A 219 12.27 -0.50 16.86
C PRO A 219 11.57 -1.79 16.43
N VAL A 220 12.13 -2.46 15.41
CA VAL A 220 11.58 -3.68 14.83
C VAL A 220 12.65 -4.76 14.74
N THR A 221 12.30 -5.95 15.20
CA THR A 221 13.12 -7.15 15.06
C THR A 221 12.55 -8.01 13.94
N LEU A 222 13.39 -8.33 12.96
CA LEU A 222 13.08 -9.28 11.89
C LEU A 222 13.82 -10.60 12.17
N ARG A 223 13.09 -11.67 12.47
CA ARG A 223 13.64 -13.01 12.55
C ARG A 223 13.27 -13.79 11.30
N ARG A 224 14.27 -14.25 10.55
CA ARG A 224 14.03 -15.09 9.38
C ARG A 224 13.68 -16.52 9.82
N THR A 225 12.56 -17.04 9.35
CA THR A 225 12.09 -18.41 9.63
C THR A 225 12.12 -19.33 8.42
N GLY A 226 12.38 -18.78 7.23
CA GLY A 226 12.53 -19.57 6.01
C GLY A 226 13.19 -18.77 4.88
N ALA A 227 13.25 -19.37 3.69
CA ALA A 227 13.88 -18.74 2.53
C ALA A 227 13.31 -17.34 2.22
N ASP A 228 11.99 -17.20 2.39
CA ASP A 228 11.20 -16.00 2.10
C ASP A 228 10.24 -15.62 3.25
N ARG A 229 10.39 -16.22 4.44
CA ARG A 229 9.51 -16.01 5.60
C ARG A 229 10.22 -15.28 6.74
N TYR A 230 9.52 -14.33 7.34
CA TYR A 230 10.00 -13.46 8.39
C TYR A 230 8.95 -13.36 9.50
N ASP A 231 9.39 -13.52 10.73
CA ASP A 231 8.65 -13.12 11.91
C ASP A 231 9.07 -11.69 12.25
N VAL A 232 8.09 -10.79 12.25
CA VAL A 232 8.30 -9.36 12.52
C VAL A 232 7.75 -9.03 13.88
N ARG A 233 8.60 -8.49 14.77
CA ARG A 233 8.20 -8.07 16.10
C ARG A 233 8.50 -6.60 16.30
N LEU A 234 7.49 -5.82 16.69
CA LEU A 234 7.66 -4.45 17.17
C LEU A 234 8.14 -4.53 18.62
N ALA A 235 9.20 -3.80 18.97
CA ALA A 235 9.77 -3.85 20.32
C ALA A 235 8.91 -3.12 21.35
N ALA A 236 8.09 -2.17 20.90
CA ALA A 236 7.17 -1.40 21.74
C ALA A 236 5.80 -1.30 21.05
N ALA A 237 4.75 -1.12 21.86
CA ALA A 237 3.44 -0.74 21.35
C ALA A 237 3.53 0.67 20.75
N ALA A 238 3.00 0.83 19.54
CA ALA A 238 2.89 2.14 18.90
C ALA A 238 1.56 2.80 19.29
N ALA A 239 1.54 4.13 19.33
CA ALA A 239 0.33 4.90 19.60
C ALA A 239 -0.63 4.86 18.42
N GLY A 240 -0.10 4.75 17.20
CA GLY A 240 -0.85 4.69 15.95
C GLY A 240 -0.54 3.47 15.07
N PRO A 241 -1.10 3.46 13.84
CA PRO A 241 -0.72 2.48 12.84
C PRO A 241 0.76 2.65 12.45
N VAL A 242 1.46 1.54 12.27
CA VAL A 242 2.91 1.53 12.00
C VAL A 242 3.16 1.21 10.54
N LEU A 243 3.90 2.06 9.85
CA LEU A 243 4.43 1.75 8.52
C LEU A 243 5.73 0.97 8.68
N LEU A 244 5.76 -0.25 8.14
CA LEU A 244 6.93 -1.11 8.09
C LEU A 244 7.49 -1.17 6.67
N GLY A 245 8.80 -1.02 6.53
CA GLY A 245 9.52 -1.16 5.26
C GLY A 245 10.67 -2.15 5.31
N LEU A 246 10.83 -2.93 4.24
CA LEU A 246 12.04 -3.71 3.99
C LEU A 246 13.10 -2.88 3.27
N VAL A 247 14.31 -2.95 3.78
CA VAL A 247 15.49 -2.34 3.17
C VAL A 247 16.53 -3.42 2.90
N ASP A 248 17.12 -3.37 1.71
CA ASP A 248 18.30 -4.17 1.40
C ASP A 248 19.51 -3.49 2.06
N PRO A 249 20.35 -4.19 2.83
CA PRO A 249 21.50 -3.60 3.54
C PRO A 249 22.52 -2.96 2.61
N ALA A 250 22.48 -3.23 1.30
CA ALA A 250 23.24 -2.48 0.30
C ALA A 250 22.75 -1.03 0.10
N GLY A 251 21.70 -0.59 0.80
CA GLY A 251 21.33 0.81 1.04
C GLY A 251 20.74 1.56 -0.14
N VAL A 252 20.93 1.12 -1.39
CA VAL A 252 20.50 1.89 -2.56
C VAL A 252 19.98 0.95 -3.64
N ARG A 253 18.66 0.93 -3.84
CA ARG A 253 18.10 0.30 -5.04
C ARG A 253 17.33 1.32 -5.86
N ARG A 254 17.82 1.56 -7.08
CA ARG A 254 17.04 2.24 -8.12
C ARG A 254 15.83 1.35 -8.44
N GLU A 255 14.65 1.76 -8.00
CA GLU A 255 13.34 1.11 -8.24
C GLU A 255 12.99 0.90 -9.73
N ARG A 256 13.80 1.42 -10.67
CA ARG A 256 13.46 1.54 -12.09
C ARG A 256 13.40 0.22 -12.87
N SER A 257 14.04 -0.86 -12.42
CA SER A 257 14.19 -2.06 -13.27
C SER A 257 14.06 -3.40 -12.53
N ALA A 258 13.93 -3.38 -11.21
CA ALA A 258 14.30 -4.53 -10.41
C ALA A 258 13.12 -5.01 -9.56
N ARG A 259 12.85 -6.32 -9.58
CA ARG A 259 11.71 -6.93 -8.87
C ARG A 259 11.67 -6.46 -7.41
N GLN A 260 10.58 -5.84 -6.95
CA GLN A 260 10.47 -5.29 -5.61
C GLN A 260 10.08 -6.37 -4.60
N PRO A 261 10.56 -6.29 -3.34
CA PRO A 261 9.97 -7.07 -2.26
C PRO A 261 8.49 -6.71 -2.13
N ALA A 262 7.65 -7.71 -1.85
CA ALA A 262 6.25 -7.56 -1.51
C ALA A 262 5.96 -8.40 -0.28
N TRP A 263 5.03 -7.96 0.56
CA TRP A 263 4.64 -8.65 1.77
C TRP A 263 3.32 -9.36 1.59
N ARG A 264 3.28 -10.63 1.99
CA ARG A 264 2.01 -11.35 2.20
C ARG A 264 1.96 -11.86 3.63
N PRO A 265 0.88 -11.61 4.38
CA PRO A 265 0.66 -12.29 5.64
C PRO A 265 0.63 -13.80 5.40
N VAL A 266 1.36 -14.55 6.23
CA VAL A 266 1.23 -16.01 6.25
C VAL A 266 0.07 -16.30 7.21
N GLY A 267 -1.04 -16.84 6.69
CA GLY A 267 -2.15 -17.28 7.54
C GLY A 267 -1.68 -18.32 8.55
N GLY A 268 -2.20 -18.24 9.78
CA GLY A 268 -1.86 -19.17 10.86
C GLY A 268 -1.97 -18.50 12.22
N TRP A 269 -3.20 -18.42 12.74
CA TRP A 269 -3.45 -18.63 14.15
C TRP A 269 -4.26 -19.92 14.18
N GLU A 270 -3.61 -21.02 14.54
CA GLU A 270 -4.28 -22.08 15.29
C GLU A 270 -4.04 -21.77 16.76
#